data_AF-A0A016T8F6-F1
#
_entry.id   AF-A0A016T8F6-F1
#
_cell.length_a   1.000
_cell.length_b   1.000
_cell.length_c   1.000
_cell.angle_alpha   90.00
_cell.angle_beta   90.00
_cell.angle_gamma   90.00
#
_symmetry.space_group_name_H-M   'P 1'
#
loop_
_entity.id
_entity.type
_entity.pdbx_description
1 polymer ?
#
loop_
_entity_poly.entity_id
_entity_poly.type
_entity_poly.pdbx_seq_one_letter_code
_entity_poly.pdbx_strand_id
1 'polypeptide(L)'
;MASSHVVVYFPTAKNADIVSISAVAGEPVVGHITKVRWQGRAYRAKIMFLGTKPACEAAIKDVTKEGELRERFFLAGDSATPLDADDSDENDQPNDSATTSLMKEILAQVAQLSKTTATMLRDQRIAMESSLARLERRLCKVEGLLEEKNSTSGELNFKYVSRERVESLLALKCGKLSKFALALEKEVFADDTSELHHKIEDRKNAAGRINFIREVIFKYFNVSSDSEDSVWQTVKNALNGKARALRRARPSDSQEQGLGARLTPPPSEERLETPTGSSGNGDPFEFFDDFDDY
;
A
#
# COMPACT_ATOMS: atom_id res chain seq x y z
N MET A 1 11.22 -29.31 -34.24
CA MET A 1 11.00 -28.33 -33.14
C MET A 1 12.21 -28.38 -32.24
N ALA A 2 12.90 -27.26 -32.02
CA ALA A 2 14.04 -27.23 -31.10
C ALA A 2 13.57 -27.58 -29.68
N SER A 3 14.34 -28.41 -28.97
CA SER A 3 14.02 -28.76 -27.58
C SER A 3 14.29 -27.57 -26.65
N SER A 4 13.23 -26.91 -26.20
CA SER A 4 13.35 -25.79 -25.26
C SER A 4 13.68 -26.28 -23.85
N HIS A 5 14.65 -25.62 -23.23
CA HIS A 5 15.10 -25.84 -21.86
C HIS A 5 14.87 -24.58 -21.03
N VAL A 6 14.85 -24.74 -19.72
CA VAL A 6 14.70 -23.63 -18.77
C VAL A 6 15.73 -23.74 -17.66
N VAL A 7 16.26 -22.59 -17.24
CA VAL A 7 17.07 -22.48 -16.03
C VAL A 7 16.13 -22.21 -14.87
N VAL A 8 16.20 -23.05 -13.84
CA VAL A 8 15.35 -22.94 -12.64
C VAL A 8 16.23 -22.76 -11.41
N TYR A 9 15.78 -21.93 -10.48
CA TYR A 9 16.44 -21.72 -9.19
C TYR A 9 15.53 -22.23 -8.07
N PHE A 10 16.06 -23.09 -7.19
CA PHE A 10 15.34 -23.66 -6.05
C PHE A 10 15.62 -22.84 -4.78
N PRO A 11 14.69 -21.99 -4.31
CA PRO A 11 14.96 -21.06 -3.21
C PRO A 11 15.34 -21.75 -1.90
N THR A 12 14.80 -22.95 -1.65
CA THR A 12 15.06 -23.72 -0.44
C THR A 12 16.46 -24.31 -0.41
N ALA A 13 16.94 -24.82 -1.55
CA ALA A 13 18.26 -25.47 -1.66
C ALA A 13 19.38 -24.49 -2.09
N LYS A 14 19.01 -23.27 -2.52
CA LYS A 14 19.90 -22.23 -3.02
C LYS A 14 20.81 -22.72 -4.15
N ASN A 15 20.26 -23.55 -5.04
CA ASN A 15 20.94 -24.05 -6.22
C ASN A 15 20.11 -23.77 -7.48
N ALA A 16 20.78 -23.71 -8.62
CA ALA A 16 20.15 -23.62 -9.93
C ALA A 16 20.44 -24.89 -10.72
N ASP A 17 19.51 -25.26 -11.60
CA ASP A 17 19.70 -26.36 -12.54
C ASP A 17 18.97 -26.10 -13.87
N ILE A 18 19.29 -26.88 -14.89
CA ILE A 18 18.66 -26.82 -16.21
C ILE A 18 17.70 -28.00 -16.33
N VAL A 19 16.44 -27.72 -16.67
CA VAL A 19 15.43 -28.76 -16.90
C VAL A 19 14.76 -28.58 -18.26
N SER A 20 14.18 -29.66 -18.78
CA SER A 20 13.32 -29.58 -19.97
C SER A 20 12.08 -28.75 -19.65
N ILE A 21 11.58 -27.99 -20.63
CA ILE A 21 10.33 -27.23 -20.49
C ILE A 21 9.13 -28.11 -20.11
N SER A 22 9.14 -29.38 -20.54
CA SER A 22 8.11 -30.38 -20.22
C SER A 22 8.05 -30.76 -18.74
N ALA A 23 9.10 -30.47 -17.97
CA ALA A 23 9.16 -30.71 -16.54
C ALA A 23 8.49 -29.59 -15.72
N VAL A 24 8.16 -28.46 -16.35
CA VAL A 24 7.49 -27.33 -15.70
C VAL A 24 5.99 -27.52 -15.75
N ALA A 25 5.31 -27.38 -14.61
CA ALA A 25 3.86 -27.39 -14.59
C ALA A 25 3.30 -26.03 -15.06
N GLY A 26 2.52 -26.05 -16.14
CA GLY A 26 1.91 -24.86 -16.73
C GLY A 26 2.84 -24.10 -17.68
N GLU A 27 2.46 -22.87 -18.02
CA GLU A 27 3.25 -22.01 -18.90
C GLU A 27 4.44 -21.39 -18.14
N PRO A 28 5.68 -21.56 -18.61
CA PRO A 28 6.86 -21.06 -17.93
C PRO A 28 7.04 -19.55 -18.18
N VAL A 29 6.96 -18.76 -17.12
CA VAL A 29 7.15 -17.29 -17.14
C VAL A 29 8.41 -16.92 -16.36
N VAL A 30 9.34 -16.17 -16.97
CA VAL A 30 10.57 -15.71 -16.29
C VAL A 30 10.21 -14.89 -15.05
N GLY A 31 10.92 -15.13 -13.94
CA GLY A 31 10.71 -14.46 -12.66
C GLY A 31 9.65 -15.11 -11.77
N HIS A 32 8.76 -15.94 -12.31
CA HIS A 32 7.70 -16.60 -11.54
C HIS A 32 8.19 -17.87 -10.83
N ILE A 33 7.62 -18.15 -9.66
CA ILE A 33 7.82 -19.39 -8.93
C ILE A 33 6.73 -20.38 -9.33
N THR A 34 7.11 -21.50 -9.92
CA THR A 34 6.21 -22.57 -10.34
C THR A 34 6.67 -23.94 -9.83
N LYS A 35 5.85 -24.97 -10.05
CA LYS A 35 6.15 -26.36 -9.69
C LYS A 35 6.91 -27.02 -10.85
N VAL A 36 8.09 -27.57 -10.54
CA VAL A 36 8.99 -28.18 -11.52
C VAL A 36 9.33 -29.60 -11.09
N ARG A 37 9.31 -30.56 -12.03
CA ARG A 37 9.74 -31.93 -11.80
C ARG A 37 11.26 -32.02 -11.94
N TRP A 38 11.94 -32.31 -10.84
CA TRP A 38 13.40 -32.42 -10.77
C TRP A 38 13.77 -33.73 -10.08
N GLN A 39 14.61 -34.56 -10.71
CA GLN A 39 14.99 -35.89 -10.23
C GLN A 39 13.80 -36.78 -9.81
N GLY A 40 12.70 -36.71 -10.58
CA GLY A 40 11.48 -37.49 -10.34
C GLY A 40 10.55 -36.97 -9.23
N ARG A 41 10.94 -35.93 -8.48
CA ARG A 41 10.10 -35.28 -7.47
C ARG A 41 9.68 -33.89 -7.92
N ALA A 42 8.65 -33.32 -7.32
CA ALA A 42 8.17 -31.99 -7.66
C ALA A 42 8.57 -30.95 -6.61
N TYR A 43 9.20 -29.86 -7.05
CA TYR A 43 9.71 -28.79 -6.20
C TYR A 43 9.16 -27.44 -6.65
N ARG A 44 9.16 -26.45 -5.76
CA ARG A 44 8.89 -25.06 -6.12
C ARG A 44 10.20 -24.40 -6.56
N ALA A 45 10.23 -23.86 -7.77
CA ALA A 45 11.41 -23.22 -8.34
C ALA A 45 11.03 -21.94 -9.10
N LYS A 46 11.92 -20.94 -9.08
CA LYS A 46 11.80 -19.70 -9.84
C LYS A 46 12.37 -19.91 -11.24
N ILE A 47 11.62 -19.56 -12.29
CA ILE A 47 12.12 -19.63 -13.66
C ILE A 47 13.06 -18.44 -13.90
N MET A 48 14.31 -18.70 -14.25
CA MET A 48 15.33 -17.66 -14.42
C MET A 48 15.56 -17.31 -15.89
N PHE A 49 15.48 -18.29 -16.79
CA PHE A 49 15.77 -18.10 -18.21
C PHE A 49 15.10 -19.21 -19.03
N LEU A 50 14.63 -18.90 -20.24
CA LEU A 50 14.15 -19.89 -21.22
C LEU A 50 14.98 -19.79 -22.50
N GLY A 51 15.35 -20.93 -23.08
CA GLY A 51 16.08 -20.93 -24.34
C GLY A 51 16.43 -22.31 -24.85
N THR A 52 17.38 -22.36 -25.80
CA THR A 52 18.02 -23.60 -26.21
C THR A 52 18.94 -24.10 -25.10
N LYS A 53 19.23 -25.41 -25.08
CA LYS A 53 20.12 -26.00 -24.07
C LYS A 53 21.48 -25.26 -23.94
N PRO A 54 22.19 -24.90 -25.03
CA PRO A 54 23.44 -24.14 -24.93
C PRO A 54 23.26 -22.75 -24.32
N ALA A 55 22.16 -22.07 -24.63
CA ALA A 55 21.86 -20.76 -24.04
C ALA A 55 21.59 -20.87 -22.53
N CYS A 56 20.89 -21.92 -22.09
CA CYS A 56 20.68 -22.21 -20.67
C CYS A 56 22.00 -22.54 -19.94
N GLU A 57 22.90 -23.31 -20.57
CA GLU A 57 24.22 -23.64 -20.03
C GLU A 57 25.14 -22.42 -19.89
N ALA A 58 25.00 -21.44 -20.78
CA ALA A 58 25.66 -20.14 -20.63
C ALA A 58 25.04 -19.32 -19.50
N ALA A 59 23.71 -19.19 -19.47
CA ALA A 59 22.98 -18.35 -18.52
C ALA A 59 23.04 -18.85 -17.07
N ILE A 60 23.09 -20.16 -16.83
CA ILE A 60 23.11 -20.72 -15.46
C ILE A 60 24.35 -20.28 -14.67
N LYS A 61 25.47 -19.99 -15.35
CA LYS A 61 26.70 -19.49 -14.71
C LYS A 61 26.53 -18.09 -14.12
N ASP A 62 25.54 -17.34 -14.58
CA ASP A 62 25.24 -15.97 -14.15
C ASP A 62 24.15 -15.90 -13.09
N VAL A 63 23.60 -17.04 -12.66
CA VAL A 63 22.60 -17.10 -11.59
C VAL A 63 23.30 -16.97 -10.23
N THR A 64 22.92 -15.95 -9.46
CA THR A 64 23.45 -15.71 -8.12
C THR A 64 22.88 -16.70 -7.08
N LYS A 65 23.49 -16.73 -5.89
CA LYS A 65 23.02 -17.55 -4.76
C LYS A 65 21.67 -17.07 -4.21
N GLU A 66 21.20 -15.92 -4.66
CA GLU A 66 19.94 -15.28 -4.28
C GLU A 66 18.83 -15.56 -5.30
N GLY A 67 19.14 -16.17 -6.45
CA GLY A 67 18.17 -16.42 -7.51
C GLY A 67 17.88 -15.18 -8.35
N GLU A 68 18.93 -14.40 -8.63
CA GLU A 68 18.92 -13.30 -9.58
C GLU A 68 19.86 -13.63 -10.74
N LEU A 69 19.44 -13.33 -11.96
CA LEU A 69 20.31 -13.48 -13.13
C LEU A 69 21.09 -12.17 -13.23
N ARG A 70 22.42 -12.23 -13.14
CA ARG A 70 23.22 -11.02 -13.42
C ARG A 70 22.98 -10.67 -14.88
N GLU A 71 22.29 -9.56 -15.11
CA GLU A 71 22.26 -8.94 -16.43
C GLU A 71 23.69 -8.57 -16.78
N ARG A 72 24.38 -9.45 -17.51
CA ARG A 72 25.48 -9.00 -18.35
C ARG A 72 24.80 -8.12 -19.36
N PHE A 73 24.84 -6.81 -19.10
CA PHE A 73 24.56 -5.81 -20.09
C PHE A 73 25.40 -6.18 -21.29
N PHE A 74 24.77 -6.78 -22.30
CA PHE A 74 25.32 -6.81 -23.63
C PHE A 74 25.37 -5.33 -24.02
N LEU A 75 26.48 -4.66 -23.72
CA LEU A 75 26.93 -3.56 -24.54
C LEU A 75 27.09 -4.16 -25.94
N ALA A 76 26.01 -4.13 -26.70
CA ALA A 76 25.99 -4.42 -28.12
C ALA A 76 26.83 -3.34 -28.79
N GLY A 77 28.15 -3.52 -28.78
CA GLY A 77 29.08 -2.50 -29.22
C GLY A 77 30.51 -2.89 -28.91
N ASP A 78 30.93 -4.08 -29.32
CA ASP A 78 32.34 -4.39 -29.61
C ASP A 78 32.40 -5.62 -30.52
N SER A 79 31.96 -5.44 -31.76
CA SER A 79 32.48 -6.25 -32.86
C SER A 79 33.87 -5.71 -33.21
N ALA A 80 34.83 -5.90 -32.31
CA ALA A 80 36.22 -5.62 -32.59
C ALA A 80 36.77 -6.75 -33.48
N THR A 81 36.65 -6.57 -34.79
CA THR A 81 37.59 -7.19 -35.74
C THR A 81 38.97 -6.59 -35.46
N PRO A 82 40.01 -7.39 -35.18
CA PRO A 82 41.37 -6.90 -35.13
C PRO A 82 41.76 -6.56 -36.57
N LEU A 83 41.78 -5.28 -36.92
CA LEU A 83 42.41 -4.82 -38.14
C LEU A 83 43.82 -4.39 -37.81
N ASP A 84 44.74 -5.08 -38.48
CA ASP A 84 46.17 -4.89 -38.45
C ASP A 84 46.56 -3.43 -38.63
N ALA A 85 47.60 -3.05 -37.89
CA ALA A 85 48.33 -1.83 -38.10
C ALA A 85 48.94 -1.84 -39.51
N ASP A 86 48.62 -0.84 -40.32
CA ASP A 86 49.53 -0.42 -41.37
C ASP A 86 49.67 1.11 -41.32
N ASP A 87 50.93 1.49 -41.29
CA ASP A 87 51.49 2.81 -41.07
C ASP A 87 51.64 3.44 -42.46
N SER A 88 50.91 4.51 -42.75
CA SER A 88 51.12 5.29 -43.96
C SER A 88 50.71 6.74 -43.73
N ASP A 89 51.72 7.46 -43.29
CA ASP A 89 51.88 8.91 -43.33
C ASP A 89 51.66 9.41 -44.77
N GLU A 90 50.50 9.99 -45.08
CA GLU A 90 50.36 10.81 -46.29
C GLU A 90 49.36 11.95 -46.12
N ASN A 91 49.92 13.12 -46.40
CA ASN A 91 49.40 14.47 -46.24
C ASN A 91 48.35 14.77 -47.32
N ASP A 92 47.08 14.51 -47.04
CA ASP A 92 45.97 14.89 -47.92
C ASP A 92 45.00 15.87 -47.22
N GLN A 93 44.88 17.04 -47.85
CA GLN A 93 44.00 18.13 -47.43
C GLN A 93 42.53 17.67 -47.50
N PRO A 94 41.75 17.73 -46.40
CA PRO A 94 40.40 17.21 -46.38
C PRO A 94 39.44 18.12 -47.18
N ASN A 95 38.73 17.52 -48.13
CA ASN A 95 37.61 18.12 -48.86
C ASN A 95 36.43 18.42 -47.91
N ASP A 96 36.46 19.59 -47.28
CA ASP A 96 35.55 20.10 -46.23
C ASP A 96 34.05 20.18 -46.65
N SER A 97 33.75 20.03 -47.94
CA SER A 97 32.38 20.07 -48.46
C SER A 97 31.59 18.77 -48.27
N ALA A 98 32.24 17.60 -48.24
CA ALA A 98 31.54 16.32 -48.14
C ALA A 98 31.14 16.01 -46.68
N THR A 99 32.04 16.34 -45.74
CA THR A 99 31.84 16.18 -44.30
C THR A 99 30.69 17.05 -43.78
N THR A 100 30.58 18.29 -44.26
CA THR A 100 29.50 19.21 -43.88
C THR A 100 28.12 18.79 -44.40
N SER A 101 28.04 18.16 -45.57
CA SER A 101 26.79 17.60 -46.10
C SER A 101 26.30 16.40 -45.28
N LEU A 102 27.20 15.47 -44.97
CA LEU A 102 26.89 14.30 -44.13
C LEU A 102 26.42 14.72 -42.74
N MET A 103 27.08 15.70 -42.11
CA MET A 103 26.71 16.19 -40.79
C MET A 103 25.29 16.80 -40.77
N LYS A 104 24.92 17.55 -41.82
CA LYS A 104 23.56 18.08 -41.97
C LYS A 104 22.51 16.97 -42.09
N GLU A 105 22.81 15.92 -42.82
CA GLU A 105 21.93 14.77 -42.96
C GLU A 105 21.74 14.04 -41.62
N ILE A 106 22.81 13.80 -40.87
CA ILE A 106 22.75 13.18 -39.53
C ILE A 106 21.90 14.02 -38.58
N LEU A 107 22.10 15.34 -38.57
CA LEU A 107 21.28 16.24 -37.73
C LEU A 107 19.80 16.20 -38.12
N ALA A 108 19.49 16.11 -39.42
CA ALA A 108 18.12 15.98 -39.90
C ALA A 108 17.50 14.64 -39.46
N GLN A 109 18.25 13.53 -39.55
CA GLN A 109 17.81 12.22 -39.10
C GLN A 109 17.57 12.18 -37.58
N VAL A 110 18.47 12.79 -36.78
CA VAL A 110 18.30 12.89 -35.32
C VAL A 110 17.08 13.73 -34.96
N ALA A 111 16.86 14.86 -35.66
CA ALA A 111 15.68 15.68 -35.48
C ALA A 111 14.40 14.91 -35.80
N GLN A 112 14.38 14.16 -36.91
CA GLN A 112 13.25 13.31 -37.29
C GLN A 112 13.00 12.21 -36.26
N LEU A 113 14.05 11.51 -35.81
CA LEU A 113 13.95 10.47 -34.80
C LEU A 113 13.37 11.03 -33.50
N SER A 114 13.90 12.16 -33.00
CA SER A 114 13.39 12.81 -31.79
C SER A 114 11.90 13.17 -31.90
N LYS A 115 11.47 13.64 -33.07
CA LYS A 115 10.06 13.97 -33.34
C LYS A 115 9.19 12.71 -33.31
N THR A 116 9.64 11.62 -33.94
CA THR A 116 8.90 10.34 -33.94
C THR A 116 8.81 9.70 -32.56
N THR A 117 9.88 9.76 -31.76
CA THR A 117 9.88 9.26 -30.38
C THR A 117 8.94 10.10 -29.51
N ALA A 118 8.93 11.42 -29.68
CA ALA A 118 8.03 12.30 -28.93
C ALA A 118 6.54 12.04 -29.26
N THR A 119 6.20 11.72 -30.51
CA THR A 119 4.81 11.34 -30.87
C THR A 119 4.44 9.99 -30.28
N MET A 120 5.33 8.99 -30.40
CA MET A 120 5.09 7.65 -29.86
C MET A 120 4.86 7.67 -28.33
N LEU A 121 5.64 8.46 -27.58
CA LEU A 121 5.47 8.58 -26.13
C LEU A 121 4.14 9.24 -25.75
N ARG A 122 3.67 10.23 -26.53
CA ARG A 122 2.35 10.83 -26.31
C ARG A 122 1.23 9.82 -26.55
N ASP A 123 1.31 9.07 -27.65
CA ASP A 123 0.29 8.08 -27.99
C ASP A 123 0.23 6.96 -26.95
N GLN A 124 1.39 6.50 -26.48
CA GLN A 124 1.48 5.51 -25.40
C GLN A 124 0.84 6.03 -24.10
N ARG A 125 1.08 7.30 -23.75
CA ARG A 125 0.46 7.91 -22.57
C ARG A 125 -1.06 7.93 -22.68
N ILE A 126 -1.60 8.37 -23.82
CA ILE A 126 -3.04 8.41 -24.08
C ILE A 126 -3.65 7.01 -24.00
N ALA A 127 -2.98 6.01 -24.59
CA ALA A 127 -3.42 4.62 -24.53
C ALA A 127 -3.46 4.10 -23.09
N MET A 128 -2.44 4.42 -22.29
CA MET A 128 -2.38 4.03 -20.87
C MET A 128 -3.49 4.69 -20.05
N GLU A 129 -3.71 6.00 -20.20
CA GLU A 129 -4.79 6.73 -19.53
C GLU A 129 -6.17 6.14 -19.88
N SER A 130 -6.41 5.81 -21.15
CA SER A 130 -7.66 5.15 -21.58
C SER A 130 -7.85 3.76 -20.96
N SER A 131 -6.76 3.02 -20.78
CA SER A 131 -6.79 1.68 -20.17
C SER A 131 -7.10 1.74 -18.68
N LEU A 132 -6.55 2.73 -17.97
CA LEU A 132 -6.82 2.99 -16.56
C LEU A 132 -8.29 3.37 -16.35
N ALA A 133 -8.80 4.34 -17.12
CA ALA A 133 -10.21 4.74 -17.05
C ALA A 133 -11.19 3.58 -17.36
N ARG A 134 -10.76 2.60 -18.17
CA ARG A 134 -11.56 1.37 -18.41
C ARG A 134 -11.50 0.41 -17.23
N LEU A 135 -10.36 0.29 -16.57
CA LEU A 135 -10.21 -0.55 -15.38
C LEU A 135 -10.99 0.02 -14.20
N GLU A 136 -10.92 1.33 -13.96
CA GLU A 136 -11.69 2.02 -12.91
C GLU A 136 -13.18 1.77 -13.07
N ARG A 137 -13.73 1.91 -14.28
CA ARG A 137 -15.14 1.59 -14.57
C ARG A 137 -15.51 0.14 -14.30
N ARG A 138 -14.60 -0.81 -14.56
CA ARG A 138 -14.82 -2.23 -14.25
C ARG A 138 -14.78 -2.48 -12.74
N LEU A 139 -13.93 -1.76 -12.03
CA LEU A 139 -13.79 -1.85 -10.58
C LEU A 139 -15.07 -1.36 -9.89
N CYS A 140 -15.58 -0.18 -10.26
CA CYS A 140 -16.86 0.31 -9.75
C CYS A 140 -18.03 -0.67 -10.01
N LYS A 141 -18.04 -1.33 -11.18
CA LYS A 141 -19.06 -2.34 -11.49
C LYS A 141 -18.93 -3.59 -10.61
N VAL A 142 -17.72 -4.01 -10.30
CA VAL A 142 -17.48 -5.16 -9.40
C VAL A 142 -17.83 -4.81 -7.97
N GLU A 143 -17.50 -3.60 -7.51
CA GLU A 143 -17.86 -3.11 -6.18
C GLU A 143 -19.39 -3.07 -6.00
N GLY A 144 -20.13 -2.48 -6.95
CA GLY A 144 -21.59 -2.46 -6.88
C GLY A 144 -22.23 -3.87 -6.88
N LEU A 145 -21.67 -4.82 -7.63
CA LEU A 145 -22.13 -6.22 -7.60
C LEU A 145 -21.78 -6.93 -6.28
N LEU A 146 -20.69 -6.54 -5.62
CA LEU A 146 -20.31 -7.08 -4.32
C LEU A 146 -21.24 -6.56 -3.21
N GLU A 147 -21.62 -5.28 -3.29
CA GLU A 147 -22.58 -4.64 -2.39
C GLU A 147 -23.99 -5.26 -2.51
N GLU A 148 -24.45 -5.51 -3.74
CA GLU A 148 -25.73 -6.18 -4.00
C GLU A 148 -25.75 -7.63 -3.47
N LYS A 149 -24.61 -8.33 -3.58
CA LYS A 149 -24.48 -9.71 -3.09
C LYS A 149 -24.34 -9.80 -1.57
N ASN A 150 -23.75 -8.79 -0.92
CA ASN A 150 -23.64 -8.76 0.54
C ASN A 150 -24.97 -8.35 1.21
N SER A 151 -25.83 -7.62 0.50
CA SER A 151 -27.17 -7.27 0.98
C SER A 151 -28.15 -8.46 1.05
N THR A 152 -27.88 -9.55 0.31
CA THR A 152 -28.82 -10.69 0.18
C THR A 152 -28.54 -11.86 1.12
N SER A 153 -27.43 -11.85 1.87
CA SER A 153 -27.13 -12.86 2.89
C SER A 153 -26.93 -12.21 4.26
N GLY A 154 -27.85 -11.31 4.64
CA GLY A 154 -27.83 -10.42 5.82
C GLY A 154 -27.73 -11.05 7.21
N GLU A 155 -27.13 -12.24 7.33
CA GLU A 155 -26.74 -12.86 8.58
C GLU A 155 -25.37 -12.33 9.01
N LEU A 156 -25.39 -11.37 9.95
CA LEU A 156 -24.19 -10.85 10.59
C LEU A 156 -23.39 -12.00 11.21
N ASN A 157 -22.08 -12.01 10.98
CA ASN A 157 -21.19 -12.97 11.61
C ASN A 157 -20.89 -12.52 13.05
N PHE A 158 -21.62 -13.04 14.03
CA PHE A 158 -21.48 -12.75 15.47
C PHE A 158 -20.24 -13.38 16.12
N LYS A 159 -19.11 -13.45 15.39
CA LYS A 159 -17.84 -14.03 15.87
C LYS A 159 -17.24 -13.28 17.05
N TYR A 160 -17.45 -11.96 17.12
CA TYR A 160 -16.80 -11.10 18.13
C TYR A 160 -17.69 -10.83 19.34
N VAL A 161 -18.99 -10.64 19.12
CA VAL A 161 -19.98 -10.33 20.17
C VAL A 161 -21.27 -11.07 19.81
N SER A 162 -21.90 -11.71 20.79
CA SER A 162 -23.17 -12.42 20.58
C SER A 162 -24.32 -11.46 20.23
N ARG A 163 -25.31 -11.98 19.50
CA ARG A 163 -26.50 -11.20 19.11
C ARG A 163 -27.23 -10.58 20.30
N GLU A 164 -27.47 -11.38 21.33
CA GLU A 164 -28.14 -10.95 22.57
C GLU A 164 -27.42 -9.79 23.25
N ARG A 165 -26.07 -9.81 23.22
CA ARG A 165 -25.26 -8.75 23.80
C ARG A 165 -25.35 -7.46 22.98
N VAL A 166 -25.33 -7.56 21.66
CA VAL A 166 -25.53 -6.41 20.75
C VAL A 166 -26.89 -5.75 21.00
N GLU A 167 -27.96 -6.53 21.08
CA GLU A 167 -29.32 -6.04 21.35
C GLU A 167 -29.45 -5.39 22.72
N SER A 168 -28.80 -5.97 23.73
CA SER A 168 -28.72 -5.38 25.08
C SER A 168 -28.02 -4.01 25.07
N LEU A 169 -26.93 -3.87 24.32
CA LEU A 169 -26.22 -2.59 24.16
C LEU A 169 -27.08 -1.55 23.44
N LEU A 170 -27.84 -1.98 22.44
CA LEU A 170 -28.72 -1.11 21.67
C LEU A 170 -29.84 -0.54 22.55
N ALA A 171 -30.49 -1.41 23.34
CA ALA A 171 -31.51 -1.02 24.30
C ALA A 171 -30.95 -0.06 25.37
N LEU A 172 -29.75 -0.34 25.89
CA LEU A 172 -29.12 0.47 26.95
C LEU A 172 -28.70 1.88 26.48
N LYS A 173 -28.31 2.04 25.21
CA LYS A 173 -27.82 3.33 24.68
C LYS A 173 -28.91 4.15 23.98
N CYS A 174 -30.17 3.72 24.07
CA CYS A 174 -31.36 4.42 23.59
C CYS A 174 -31.25 4.87 22.12
N GLY A 175 -30.68 4.06 21.24
CA GLY A 175 -30.56 4.41 19.83
C GLY A 175 -29.62 5.59 19.53
N LYS A 176 -28.79 6.07 20.47
CA LYS A 176 -27.77 7.08 20.14
C LYS A 176 -26.59 6.39 19.45
N LEU A 177 -26.54 6.50 18.12
CA LEU A 177 -25.54 5.89 17.23
C LEU A 177 -24.11 5.96 17.78
N SER A 178 -23.61 7.16 18.10
CA SER A 178 -22.24 7.36 18.57
C SER A 178 -21.97 6.68 19.92
N LYS A 179 -22.95 6.70 20.85
CA LYS A 179 -22.82 6.06 22.16
C LYS A 179 -22.87 4.54 22.04
N PHE A 180 -23.71 4.03 21.15
CA PHE A 180 -23.80 2.61 20.83
C PHE A 180 -22.49 2.11 20.21
N ALA A 181 -21.97 2.80 19.19
CA ALA A 181 -20.72 2.44 18.53
C ALA A 181 -19.53 2.39 19.52
N LEU A 182 -19.42 3.37 20.41
CA LEU A 182 -18.38 3.40 21.44
C LEU A 182 -18.49 2.26 22.45
N ALA A 183 -19.72 1.83 22.78
CA ALA A 183 -19.97 0.71 23.68
C ALA A 183 -19.68 -0.62 22.99
N LEU A 184 -20.11 -0.78 21.74
CA LEU A 184 -19.83 -1.94 20.91
C LEU A 184 -18.32 -2.11 20.67
N GLU A 185 -17.59 -1.02 20.40
CA GLU A 185 -16.12 -1.07 20.28
C GLU A 185 -15.47 -1.62 21.55
N LYS A 186 -15.94 -1.23 22.75
CA LYS A 186 -15.37 -1.77 24.00
C LYS A 186 -15.55 -3.26 24.13
N GLU A 187 -16.69 -3.79 23.69
CA GLU A 187 -17.00 -5.23 23.77
C GLU A 187 -16.24 -6.02 22.70
N VAL A 188 -16.19 -5.53 21.46
CA VAL A 188 -15.47 -6.17 20.34
C VAL A 188 -13.96 -6.26 20.58
N PHE A 189 -13.41 -5.29 21.33
CA PHE A 189 -11.99 -5.22 21.67
C PHE A 189 -11.71 -5.53 23.16
N ALA A 190 -12.63 -6.22 23.84
CA ALA A 190 -12.41 -6.60 25.24
C ALA A 190 -11.11 -7.42 25.42
N ASP A 191 -10.77 -8.25 24.45
CA ASP A 191 -9.57 -9.10 24.46
C ASP A 191 -8.27 -8.35 24.11
N ASP A 192 -8.35 -7.24 23.39
CA ASP A 192 -7.18 -6.49 22.91
C ASP A 192 -7.41 -4.98 22.98
N THR A 193 -7.17 -4.44 24.17
CA THR A 193 -7.38 -3.03 24.46
C THR A 193 -6.30 -2.11 23.88
N SER A 194 -5.17 -2.67 23.45
CA SER A 194 -4.03 -1.92 22.93
C SER A 194 -4.39 -1.21 21.63
N GLU A 195 -5.18 -1.86 20.78
CA GLU A 195 -5.64 -1.33 19.49
C GLU A 195 -6.54 -0.07 19.63
N LEU A 196 -7.23 0.12 20.77
CA LEU A 196 -8.09 1.30 20.98
C LEU A 196 -7.32 2.63 21.05
N HIS A 197 -6.00 2.59 21.28
CA HIS A 197 -5.16 3.80 21.35
C HIS A 197 -4.86 4.39 19.96
N HIS A 198 -4.97 3.56 18.93
CA HIS A 198 -4.72 3.92 17.54
C HIS A 198 -6.01 4.44 16.89
N LYS A 199 -5.85 5.32 15.89
CA LYS A 199 -6.99 5.71 15.05
C LYS A 199 -7.44 4.49 14.25
N ILE A 200 -8.72 4.43 13.89
CA ILE A 200 -9.30 3.30 13.14
C ILE A 200 -8.49 2.94 11.89
N GLU A 201 -8.01 3.95 11.15
CA GLU A 201 -7.24 3.76 9.91
C GLU A 201 -5.85 3.15 10.14
N ASP A 202 -5.30 3.30 11.35
CA ASP A 202 -3.96 2.81 11.70
C ASP A 202 -3.99 1.36 12.26
N ARG A 203 -5.17 0.82 12.56
CA ARG A 203 -5.35 -0.50 13.20
C ARG A 203 -5.24 -1.65 12.20
N LYS A 204 -4.01 -1.99 11.79
CA LYS A 204 -3.73 -3.00 10.74
C LYS A 204 -4.31 -4.39 11.03
N ASN A 205 -4.37 -4.80 12.30
CA ASN A 205 -4.83 -6.13 12.68
C ASN A 205 -6.33 -6.17 13.05
N ALA A 206 -7.02 -5.02 13.00
CA ALA A 206 -8.40 -4.89 13.48
C ALA A 206 -9.45 -4.75 12.36
N ALA A 207 -9.05 -4.88 11.09
CA ALA A 207 -9.95 -4.69 9.95
C ALA A 207 -11.25 -5.51 10.06
N GLY A 208 -11.16 -6.79 10.45
CA GLY A 208 -12.35 -7.64 10.63
C GLY A 208 -13.27 -7.18 11.77
N ARG A 209 -12.70 -6.71 12.89
CA ARG A 209 -13.47 -6.17 14.03
C ARG A 209 -14.16 -4.85 13.66
N ILE A 210 -13.47 -3.99 12.91
CA ILE A 210 -14.00 -2.71 12.44
C ILE A 210 -15.15 -2.94 11.45
N ASN A 211 -14.99 -3.87 10.50
CA ASN A 211 -16.07 -4.23 9.57
C ASN A 211 -17.27 -4.80 10.30
N PHE A 212 -17.07 -5.66 11.30
CA PHE A 212 -18.17 -6.15 12.14
C PHE A 212 -18.94 -5.01 12.82
N ILE A 213 -18.25 -4.03 13.41
CA ILE A 213 -18.89 -2.85 14.01
C ILE A 213 -19.70 -2.08 12.96
N ARG A 214 -19.14 -1.88 11.76
CA ARG A 214 -19.80 -1.19 10.63
C ARG A 214 -21.09 -1.91 10.23
N GLU A 215 -21.03 -3.22 9.98
CA GLU A 215 -22.18 -4.04 9.57
C GLU A 215 -23.28 -4.09 10.64
N VAL A 216 -22.91 -4.24 11.92
CA VAL A 216 -23.87 -4.23 13.03
C VAL A 216 -24.62 -2.90 13.07
N ILE A 217 -23.91 -1.78 12.93
CA ILE A 217 -24.53 -0.45 12.95
C ILE A 217 -25.50 -0.31 11.78
N PHE A 218 -25.09 -0.63 10.56
CA PHE A 218 -25.96 -0.47 9.39
C PHE A 218 -27.22 -1.32 9.49
N LYS A 219 -27.09 -2.56 9.96
CA LYS A 219 -28.24 -3.45 10.13
C LYS A 219 -29.21 -2.98 11.22
N TYR A 220 -28.72 -2.62 12.41
CA TYR A 220 -29.60 -2.30 13.54
C TYR A 220 -30.19 -0.88 13.48
N PHE A 221 -29.55 0.03 12.74
CA PHE A 221 -30.05 1.39 12.51
C PHE A 221 -30.78 1.55 11.16
N ASN A 222 -30.95 0.46 10.39
CA ASN A 222 -31.56 0.47 9.06
C ASN A 222 -30.99 1.58 8.15
N VAL A 223 -29.65 1.69 8.12
CA VAL A 223 -28.97 2.71 7.32
C VAL A 223 -29.12 2.37 5.84
N SER A 224 -29.55 3.34 5.02
CA SER A 224 -29.64 3.18 3.57
C SER A 224 -28.25 3.11 2.95
N SER A 225 -28.08 2.35 1.87
CA SER A 225 -26.83 2.25 1.10
C SER A 225 -26.26 3.64 0.76
N ASP A 226 -27.13 4.59 0.43
CA ASP A 226 -26.74 5.93 0.00
C ASP A 226 -26.18 6.79 1.13
N SER A 227 -26.48 6.45 2.39
CA SER A 227 -26.04 7.19 3.58
C SER A 227 -25.00 6.45 4.41
N GLU A 228 -24.63 5.23 4.04
CA GLU A 228 -23.67 4.39 4.76
C GLU A 228 -22.34 5.12 5.02
N ASP A 229 -21.77 5.76 4.00
CA ASP A 229 -20.46 6.42 4.12
C ASP A 229 -20.52 7.64 5.04
N SER A 230 -21.59 8.42 4.98
CA SER A 230 -21.80 9.59 5.84
C SER A 230 -21.99 9.18 7.31
N VAL A 231 -22.85 8.17 7.54
CA VAL A 231 -23.09 7.60 8.87
C VAL A 231 -21.81 6.97 9.42
N TRP A 232 -21.08 6.23 8.59
CA TRP A 232 -19.80 5.63 8.98
C TRP A 232 -18.74 6.67 9.30
N GLN A 233 -18.68 7.78 8.56
CA GLN A 233 -17.77 8.88 8.87
C GLN A 233 -18.06 9.49 10.25
N THR A 234 -19.34 9.64 10.60
CA THR A 234 -19.78 10.12 11.92
C THR A 234 -19.35 9.16 13.04
N VAL A 235 -19.55 7.85 12.83
CA VAL A 235 -19.10 6.81 13.76
C VAL A 235 -17.59 6.81 13.92
N LYS A 236 -16.83 6.86 12.81
CA LYS A 236 -15.36 6.94 12.83
C LYS A 236 -14.87 8.13 13.64
N ASN A 237 -15.48 9.30 13.46
CA ASN A 237 -15.13 10.51 14.22
C ASN A 237 -15.34 10.32 15.73
N ALA A 238 -16.45 9.69 16.13
CA ALA A 238 -16.73 9.39 17.53
C ALA A 238 -15.70 8.40 18.13
N LEU A 239 -15.43 7.30 17.43
CA LEU A 239 -14.45 6.29 17.85
C LEU A 239 -13.02 6.85 17.94
N ASN A 240 -12.60 7.65 16.96
CA ASN A 240 -11.30 8.34 16.97
C ASN A 240 -11.23 9.43 18.06
N GLY A 241 -12.35 10.04 18.43
CA GLY A 241 -12.46 10.98 19.55
C GLY A 241 -11.98 10.37 20.87
N LYS A 242 -12.36 9.13 21.14
CA LYS A 242 -11.95 8.39 22.35
C LYS A 242 -10.45 8.07 22.38
N ALA A 243 -9.87 7.67 21.25
CA ALA A 243 -8.42 7.47 21.13
C ALA A 243 -7.62 8.75 21.44
N ARG A 244 -8.17 9.93 21.12
CA ARG A 244 -7.59 11.24 21.48
C ARG A 244 -7.74 11.54 22.97
N ALA A 245 -8.90 11.27 23.56
CA ALA A 245 -9.15 11.50 24.99
C ALA A 245 -8.21 10.66 25.87
N LEU A 246 -8.00 9.38 25.54
CA LEU A 246 -7.09 8.49 26.27
C LEU A 246 -5.63 8.96 26.21
N ARG A 247 -5.19 9.52 25.09
CA ARG A 247 -3.84 10.10 24.98
C ARG A 247 -3.66 11.35 25.82
N ARG A 248 -4.70 12.17 25.98
CA ARG A 248 -4.67 13.39 26.80
C ARG A 248 -4.77 13.11 28.30
N ALA A 249 -5.39 12.00 28.69
CA ALA A 249 -5.58 11.61 30.08
C ALA A 249 -4.33 10.97 30.73
N ARG A 250 -3.23 10.81 29.99
CA ARG A 250 -1.95 10.36 30.55
C ARG A 250 -1.21 11.59 31.08
N PRO A 251 -1.06 11.78 32.41
CA PRO A 251 -0.23 12.84 32.94
C PRO A 251 1.18 12.61 32.42
N SER A 252 1.78 13.64 31.85
CA SER A 252 3.21 13.65 31.57
C SER A 252 3.94 13.65 32.91
N ASP A 253 4.22 12.47 33.48
CA ASP A 253 5.13 12.28 34.63
C ASP A 253 6.59 12.54 34.24
N SER A 254 6.84 13.65 33.55
CA SER A 254 8.15 14.02 33.02
C SER A 254 8.31 15.54 33.04
N GLN A 255 8.03 16.15 34.19
CA GLN A 255 8.47 17.52 34.48
C GLN A 255 8.87 17.68 35.96
N GLU A 256 9.67 16.74 36.48
CA GLU A 256 10.54 17.00 37.64
C GLU A 256 12.00 16.87 37.20
N GLN A 257 12.53 17.92 36.59
CA GLN A 257 13.96 18.23 36.59
C GLN A 257 14.15 19.69 36.16
N GLY A 258 14.19 20.57 37.15
CA GLY A 258 14.34 22.01 36.98
C GLY A 258 14.47 22.75 38.30
N LEU A 259 15.16 22.16 39.29
CA LEU A 259 15.61 22.86 40.50
C LEU A 259 16.71 23.86 40.10
N GLY A 260 16.29 25.06 39.71
CA GLY A 260 17.14 26.24 39.57
C GLY A 260 16.73 27.28 40.61
N ALA A 261 17.51 27.35 41.69
CA ALA A 261 17.32 28.22 42.84
C ALA A 261 17.05 29.69 42.49
N ARG A 262 16.01 30.28 43.09
CA ARG A 262 16.07 31.70 43.44
C ARG A 262 15.33 31.97 44.74
N LEU A 263 16.16 32.31 45.72
CA LEU A 263 15.86 32.66 47.09
C LEU A 263 14.76 33.73 47.18
N THR A 264 13.83 33.51 48.10
CA THR A 264 13.06 34.57 48.76
C THR A 264 14.01 35.50 49.55
N PRO A 265 13.55 36.72 49.86
CA PRO A 265 13.17 36.96 51.25
C PRO A 265 11.76 37.59 51.41
N PRO A 266 11.17 37.51 52.62
CA PRO A 266 9.79 37.91 52.93
C PRO A 266 9.75 39.28 53.68
N PRO A 267 8.68 39.63 54.41
CA PRO A 267 7.35 40.06 53.95
C PRO A 267 7.02 41.48 54.47
N SER A 268 6.02 42.15 53.88
CA SER A 268 5.35 43.29 54.52
C SER A 268 3.89 42.95 54.73
N GLU A 269 3.47 43.07 55.98
CA GLU A 269 2.11 42.93 56.52
C GLU A 269 1.14 43.99 55.96
N GLU A 270 -0.12 43.89 56.39
CA GLU A 270 -1.29 44.74 56.12
C GLU A 270 -2.14 44.26 54.92
N ARG A 271 -3.45 43.96 55.01
CA ARG A 271 -4.47 44.26 56.03
C ARG A 271 -5.83 43.69 55.60
N LEU A 272 -6.61 43.27 56.60
CA LEU A 272 -8.09 43.17 56.71
C LEU A 272 -8.97 42.31 55.76
N GLU A 273 -9.61 41.32 56.41
CA GLU A 273 -11.07 41.12 56.54
C GLU A 273 -11.98 40.83 55.31
N THR A 274 -12.35 39.53 55.19
CA THR A 274 -13.71 38.89 55.14
C THR A 274 -14.82 39.39 54.17
N PRO A 275 -15.91 38.62 53.96
CA PRO A 275 -16.05 37.24 53.46
C PRO A 275 -17.09 37.19 52.30
N THR A 276 -17.58 35.99 51.97
CA THR A 276 -18.77 35.63 51.15
C THR A 276 -18.59 35.31 49.66
N GLY A 277 -18.81 34.02 49.36
CA GLY A 277 -19.99 33.64 48.58
C GLY A 277 -19.87 33.70 47.05
N SER A 278 -19.63 32.54 46.43
CA SER A 278 -20.65 31.84 45.64
C SER A 278 -19.99 30.94 44.61
N SER A 279 -20.30 29.65 44.69
CA SER A 279 -19.97 28.65 43.69
C SER A 279 -20.67 28.97 42.38
N GLY A 280 -19.89 29.16 41.32
CA GLY A 280 -20.37 29.21 39.95
C GLY A 280 -19.44 28.37 39.07
N ASN A 281 -19.51 27.04 39.22
CA ASN A 281 -18.98 26.11 38.23
C ASN A 281 -19.89 26.17 37.00
N GLY A 282 -19.63 27.13 36.11
CA GLY A 282 -20.15 27.13 34.76
C GLY A 282 -19.39 26.08 33.94
N ASP A 283 -20.08 24.98 33.64
CA ASP A 283 -19.61 23.92 32.75
C ASP A 283 -19.62 24.45 31.30
N PRO A 284 -18.47 24.54 30.60
CA PRO A 284 -18.38 25.22 29.30
C PRO A 284 -18.78 24.34 28.09
N PHE A 285 -19.56 23.28 28.31
CA PHE A 285 -19.92 22.30 27.26
C PHE A 285 -21.42 22.03 27.12
N GLU A 286 -22.26 23.07 27.25
CA GLU A 286 -23.61 23.06 26.68
C GLU A 286 -23.64 23.90 25.39
N PHE A 287 -23.24 23.28 24.27
CA PHE A 287 -23.61 23.78 22.95
C PHE A 287 -23.67 22.59 21.99
N PHE A 288 -24.75 22.52 21.20
CA PHE A 288 -25.14 21.47 20.26
C PHE A 288 -26.01 20.32 20.82
N ASP A 289 -27.21 20.68 21.28
CA ASP A 289 -28.41 19.86 21.08
C ASP A 289 -29.51 20.82 20.62
N ASP A 290 -29.63 21.00 19.29
CA ASP A 290 -30.82 21.48 18.60
C ASP A 290 -30.57 21.34 17.10
N PHE A 291 -30.96 20.20 16.53
CA PHE A 291 -31.39 20.09 15.14
C PHE A 291 -32.14 18.75 14.96
N ASP A 292 -33.41 18.75 15.37
CA ASP A 292 -34.44 17.88 14.81
C ASP A 292 -35.37 18.78 13.98
N ASP A 293 -35.36 18.59 12.66
CA ASP A 293 -36.53 18.73 11.77
C ASP A 293 -36.08 18.35 10.35
N TYR A 294 -36.38 17.09 9.96
CA TYR A 294 -37.00 16.64 8.70
C TYR A 294 -36.89 15.12 8.53
#